data_AF-A0A8T3T5U4-F1
#
_entry.id   AF-A0A8T3T5U4-F1
#
_cell.length_a   1.000
_cell.length_b   1.000
_cell.length_c   1.000
_cell.angle_alpha   90.00
_cell.angle_beta   90.00
_cell.angle_gamma   90.00
#
_symmetry.space_group_name_H-M   'P 1'
#
loop_
_entity.id
_entity.type
_entity.pdbx_description
1 polymer ?
#
loop_
_entity_poly.entity_id
_entity_poly.type
_entity_poly.pdbx_seq_one_letter_code
_entity_poly.pdbx_strand_id
1 'polypeptide(L)'
;MGPITQGRGKRTRPEVRTRIRELYLEGNNAAQIQRKLDEEEHWADDVPALRTIQHLVRQMAGPRDTSGDWSVTGADADEARLVLPVLAEVITRTRGRVKRFTRKQGEWIAKLSRIDPNLPAWYVYDLAKAYIAHEDQGADSLVVDHYLAFDKSRPSKWTEGSPYEQAVHNKWIEGFWILHMRPGGGTSLGPVNPPEETSNG
;
A
#
# COMPACT_ATOMS: atom_id res chain seq x y z
N MET A 1 -7.38 24.45 38.24
CA MET A 1 -7.75 23.50 37.16
C MET A 1 -7.24 24.07 35.85
N GLY A 2 -6.12 23.56 35.34
CA GLY A 2 -5.58 23.99 34.06
C GLY A 2 -6.38 23.38 32.90
N PRO A 3 -6.53 24.07 31.76
CA PRO A 3 -7.21 23.51 30.61
C PRO A 3 -6.39 22.34 30.06
N ILE A 4 -7.02 21.16 29.96
CA ILE A 4 -6.50 20.03 29.21
C ILE A 4 -6.62 20.41 27.74
N THR A 5 -5.55 20.97 27.17
CA THR A 5 -5.44 21.14 25.73
C THR A 5 -5.35 19.74 25.13
N GLN A 6 -6.48 19.17 24.69
CA GLN A 6 -6.49 17.99 23.84
C GLN A 6 -5.75 18.37 22.55
N GLY A 7 -4.46 18.06 22.50
CA GLY A 7 -3.67 18.17 21.28
C GLY A 7 -4.35 17.34 20.20
N ARG A 8 -4.86 18.01 19.17
CA ARG A 8 -5.33 17.37 17.94
C ARG A 8 -4.20 16.45 17.47
N GLY A 9 -4.41 15.13 17.52
CA GLY A 9 -3.37 14.16 17.19
C GLY A 9 -2.76 14.49 15.82
N LYS A 10 -1.44 14.74 15.78
CA LYS A 10 -0.72 15.04 14.54
C LYS A 10 -0.92 13.85 13.60
N ARG A 11 -1.42 14.12 12.39
CA ARG A 11 -1.58 13.09 11.34
C ARG A 11 -0.21 12.47 11.07
N THR A 12 -0.12 11.13 11.11
CA THR A 12 1.12 10.41 10.81
C THR A 12 1.64 10.81 9.43
N ARG A 13 2.92 11.16 9.36
CA ARG A 13 3.57 11.55 8.12
C ARG A 13 3.43 10.44 7.07
N PRO A 14 3.19 10.79 5.80
CA PRO A 14 2.95 9.79 4.77
C PRO A 14 4.10 8.81 4.58
N GLU A 15 5.34 9.28 4.65
CA GLU A 15 6.53 8.46 4.47
C GLU A 15 6.65 7.42 5.60
N VAL A 16 6.30 7.81 6.83
CA VAL A 16 6.23 6.89 7.98
C VAL A 16 5.11 5.85 7.78
N ARG A 17 3.96 6.24 7.21
CA ARG A 17 2.89 5.28 6.89
C ARG A 17 3.32 4.28 5.83
N THR A 18 4.02 4.73 4.79
CA THR A 18 4.61 3.85 3.77
C THR A 18 5.57 2.87 4.42
N ARG A 19 6.45 3.36 5.30
CA ARG A 19 7.39 2.51 6.05
C ARG A 19 6.66 1.49 6.94
N ILE A 20 5.60 1.89 7.65
CA ILE A 20 4.75 0.98 8.44
C ILE A 20 4.17 -0.13 7.57
N ARG A 21 3.70 0.20 6.36
CA ARG A 21 3.17 -0.80 5.41
C ARG A 21 4.26 -1.76 4.95
N GLU A 22 5.41 -1.26 4.54
CA GLU A 22 6.55 -2.11 4.14
C GLU A 22 6.89 -3.10 5.25
N LEU A 23 7.06 -2.61 6.48
CA LEU A 23 7.35 -3.44 7.64
C LEU A 23 6.22 -4.43 7.91
N TYR A 24 4.96 -4.06 7.74
CA TYR A 24 3.83 -4.98 7.84
C TYR A 24 3.88 -6.09 6.78
N LEU A 25 4.14 -5.76 5.52
CA LEU A 25 4.28 -6.73 4.42
C LEU A 25 5.46 -7.68 4.62
N GLU A 26 6.52 -7.22 5.29
CA GLU A 26 7.62 -8.09 5.72
C GLU A 26 7.23 -9.08 6.84
N GLY A 27 6.00 -9.03 7.34
CA GLY A 27 5.47 -9.92 8.38
C GLY A 27 5.71 -9.42 9.80
N ASN A 28 5.99 -8.13 10.01
CA ASN A 28 6.10 -7.57 11.36
C ASN A 28 4.72 -7.25 11.95
N ASN A 29 4.54 -7.54 13.24
CA ASN A 29 3.38 -7.06 13.99
C ASN A 29 3.57 -5.60 14.47
N ALA A 30 2.51 -4.95 14.96
CA ALA A 30 2.55 -3.54 15.34
C ALA A 30 3.66 -3.18 16.36
N ALA A 31 3.95 -4.05 17.33
CA ALA A 31 5.00 -3.80 18.32
C ALA A 31 6.43 -3.98 17.73
N GLN A 32 6.59 -4.90 16.79
CA GLN A 32 7.84 -5.04 16.02
C GLN A 32 8.04 -3.85 15.07
N ILE A 33 6.98 -3.39 14.42
CA ILE A 33 7.00 -2.19 13.57
C ILE A 33 7.43 -0.98 14.39
N GLN A 34 6.83 -0.76 15.56
CA GLN A 34 7.22 0.34 16.44
C GLN A 34 8.71 0.30 16.79
N ARG A 35 9.19 -0.84 17.30
CA ARG A 35 10.61 -0.99 17.66
C ARG A 35 11.55 -0.71 16.48
N LYS A 36 11.23 -1.20 15.29
CA LYS A 36 12.02 -0.93 14.10
C LYS A 36 12.02 0.55 13.70
N LEU A 37 10.90 1.24 13.84
CA LEU A 37 10.83 2.67 13.59
C LEU A 37 11.62 3.47 14.63
N ASP A 38 11.58 3.06 15.90
CA ASP A 38 12.37 3.68 16.98
C ASP A 38 13.88 3.47 16.79
N GLU A 39 14.28 2.33 16.21
CA GLU A 39 15.69 2.00 15.88
C GLU A 39 16.22 2.77 14.65
N GLU A 40 15.34 3.26 13.78
CA GLU A 40 15.68 4.00 12.57
C GLU A 40 15.74 5.51 12.87
N GLU A 41 16.96 6.05 13.09
CA GLU A 41 17.20 7.45 13.52
C GLU A 41 16.43 8.51 12.69
N HIS A 42 16.28 8.27 11.38
CA HIS A 42 15.53 9.15 10.47
C HIS A 42 14.05 9.34 10.87
N TRP A 43 13.44 8.41 11.62
CA TRP A 43 12.03 8.46 12.00
C TRP A 43 11.78 8.87 13.44
N ALA A 44 12.82 9.04 14.28
CA ALA A 44 12.68 9.19 15.73
C ALA A 44 11.64 10.22 16.17
N ASP A 45 11.56 11.37 15.49
CA ASP A 45 10.62 12.46 15.83
C ASP A 45 9.21 12.29 15.23
N ASP A 46 9.03 11.32 14.33
CA ASP A 46 7.80 11.11 13.58
C ASP A 46 7.18 9.71 13.80
N VAL A 47 7.77 8.88 14.66
CA VAL A 47 7.20 7.58 15.03
C VAL A 47 5.84 7.79 15.70
N PRO A 48 4.73 7.28 15.11
CA PRO A 48 3.43 7.43 15.71
C PRO A 48 3.31 6.51 16.94
N ALA A 49 2.44 6.90 17.88
CA ALA A 49 2.14 6.08 19.04
C ALA A 49 1.71 4.66 18.63
N LEU A 50 2.04 3.66 19.45
CA LEU A 50 1.73 2.25 19.20
C LEU A 50 0.27 2.00 18.81
N ARG A 51 -0.68 2.71 19.45
CA ARG A 51 -2.11 2.60 19.14
C ARG A 51 -2.43 2.97 17.69
N THR A 52 -1.76 3.97 17.15
CA THR A 52 -1.89 4.39 15.75
C THR A 52 -1.32 3.33 14.82
N ILE A 53 -0.16 2.76 15.14
CA ILE A 53 0.42 1.65 14.37
C ILE A 53 -0.51 0.44 14.39
N GLN A 54 -1.06 0.07 15.54
CA GLN A 54 -2.04 -1.02 15.67
C GLN A 54 -3.29 -0.76 14.83
N HIS A 55 -3.80 0.47 14.82
CA HIS A 55 -4.94 0.84 13.99
C HIS A 55 -4.63 0.69 12.49
N LEU A 56 -3.47 1.19 12.04
CA LEU A 56 -3.03 1.05 10.64
C LEU A 56 -2.84 -0.42 10.25
N VAL A 57 -2.20 -1.22 11.11
CA VAL A 57 -2.01 -2.66 10.88
C VAL A 57 -3.34 -3.39 10.78
N ARG A 58 -4.33 -3.04 11.61
CA ARG A 58 -5.69 -3.63 11.53
C ARG A 58 -6.38 -3.29 10.21
N GLN A 59 -6.25 -2.04 9.73
CA GLN A 59 -6.78 -1.65 8.42
C GLN A 59 -6.12 -2.45 7.28
N MET A 60 -4.81 -2.70 7.36
CA MET A 60 -4.10 -3.48 6.33
C MET A 60 -4.35 -5.00 6.44
N ALA A 61 -4.59 -5.50 7.64
CA ALA A 61 -4.82 -6.93 7.87
C ALA A 61 -6.19 -7.39 7.37
N GLY A 62 -7.19 -6.51 7.46
CA GLY A 62 -8.58 -6.90 7.23
C GLY A 62 -9.10 -7.88 8.30
N PRO A 63 -10.35 -8.35 8.14
CA PRO A 63 -10.85 -9.56 8.78
C PRO A 63 -9.92 -10.75 8.57
N ARG A 64 -10.00 -11.73 9.47
CA ARG A 64 -9.23 -12.96 9.31
C ARG A 64 -9.74 -13.72 8.09
N ASP A 65 -8.86 -13.92 7.12
CA ASP A 65 -9.12 -14.78 5.96
C ASP A 65 -9.36 -16.24 6.41
N THR A 66 -10.53 -16.78 6.07
CA THR A 66 -10.98 -18.14 6.38
C THR A 66 -10.84 -19.11 5.21
N SER A 67 -10.29 -18.68 4.06
CA SER A 67 -10.13 -19.49 2.85
C SER A 67 -9.16 -20.67 3.01
N GLY A 68 -8.37 -20.67 4.08
CA GLY A 68 -7.38 -21.70 4.40
C GLY A 68 -6.06 -21.48 3.65
N ASP A 69 -5.10 -22.37 3.90
CA ASP A 69 -3.77 -22.32 3.27
C ASP A 69 -3.87 -22.68 1.78
N TRP A 70 -3.19 -21.90 0.94
CA TRP A 70 -2.92 -22.25 -0.44
C TRP A 70 -1.91 -23.40 -0.52
N SER A 71 -2.13 -24.34 -1.44
CA SER A 71 -1.26 -25.49 -1.67
C SER A 71 -1.19 -25.82 -3.15
N VAL A 72 0.01 -26.14 -3.64
CA VAL A 72 0.23 -26.67 -5.00
C VAL A 72 -0.66 -27.87 -5.31
N THR A 73 -0.96 -28.71 -4.33
CA THR A 73 -1.81 -29.91 -4.54
C THR A 73 -3.26 -29.56 -4.88
N GLY A 74 -3.72 -28.36 -4.53
CA GLY A 74 -5.06 -27.87 -4.81
C GLY A 74 -5.12 -26.85 -5.95
N ALA A 75 -3.98 -26.44 -6.49
CA ALA A 75 -3.87 -25.47 -7.58
C ALA A 75 -3.66 -26.19 -8.92
N ASP A 76 -4.13 -25.58 -10.01
CA ASP A 76 -3.76 -26.05 -11.35
C ASP A 76 -2.30 -25.67 -11.69
N ALA A 77 -1.77 -26.24 -12.79
CA ALA A 77 -0.39 -26.03 -13.18
C ALA A 77 -0.07 -24.58 -13.56
N ASP A 78 -1.05 -23.83 -14.11
CA ASP A 78 -0.85 -22.44 -14.50
C ASP A 78 -0.85 -21.53 -13.27
N GLU A 79 -1.80 -21.71 -12.35
CA GLU A 79 -1.84 -21.01 -11.08
C GLU A 79 -0.56 -21.26 -10.26
N ALA A 80 -0.15 -22.51 -10.11
CA ALA A 80 1.08 -22.86 -9.40
C ALA A 80 2.32 -22.19 -10.03
N ARG A 81 2.41 -22.16 -11.36
CA ARG A 81 3.50 -21.49 -12.09
C ARG A 81 3.55 -19.98 -11.80
N LEU A 82 2.41 -19.34 -11.58
CA LEU A 82 2.32 -17.90 -11.29
C LEU A 82 2.53 -17.56 -9.82
N VAL A 83 2.06 -18.41 -8.90
CA VAL A 83 2.11 -18.16 -7.45
C VAL A 83 3.46 -18.51 -6.83
N LEU A 84 4.11 -19.59 -7.27
CA LEU A 84 5.37 -20.06 -6.66
C LEU A 84 6.53 -19.06 -6.74
N PRO A 85 6.78 -18.35 -7.86
CA PRO A 85 7.82 -17.32 -7.91
C PRO A 85 7.56 -16.18 -6.92
N VAL A 86 6.29 -15.80 -6.72
CA VAL A 86 5.90 -14.78 -5.75
C VAL A 86 6.13 -15.26 -4.32
N LEU A 87 5.78 -16.51 -4.03
CA LEU A 87 6.07 -17.11 -2.72
C LEU A 87 7.57 -17.17 -2.42
N ALA A 88 8.39 -17.55 -3.41
CA ALA A 88 9.84 -17.60 -3.27
C ALA A 88 10.44 -16.21 -2.96
N GLU A 89 10.01 -15.18 -3.67
CA GLU A 89 10.42 -13.80 -3.42
C GLU A 89 10.00 -13.32 -2.03
N VAL A 90 8.75 -13.57 -1.63
CA VAL A 90 8.22 -13.19 -0.31
C VAL A 90 8.99 -13.90 0.81
N ILE A 91 9.26 -15.21 0.68
CA ILE A 91 10.06 -15.94 1.67
C ILE A 91 11.46 -15.33 1.78
N THR A 92 12.10 -15.03 0.65
CA THR A 92 13.45 -14.45 0.61
C THR A 92 13.47 -13.09 1.30
N ARG A 93 12.60 -12.17 0.88
CA ARG A 93 12.57 -10.80 1.38
C ARG A 93 12.13 -10.70 2.83
N THR A 94 11.19 -11.54 3.26
CA THR A 94 10.75 -11.58 4.66
C THR A 94 11.68 -12.42 5.55
N ARG A 95 12.72 -13.06 4.99
CA ARG A 95 13.60 -14.02 5.68
C ARG A 95 12.79 -15.14 6.36
N GLY A 96 11.77 -15.62 5.66
CA GLY A 96 10.88 -16.67 6.13
C GLY A 96 9.89 -16.26 7.21
N ARG A 97 9.64 -14.98 7.47
CA ARG A 97 8.53 -14.56 8.35
C ARG A 97 7.17 -14.87 7.70
N VAL A 98 7.08 -14.73 6.38
CA VAL A 98 5.92 -15.15 5.60
C VAL A 98 6.33 -16.39 4.79
N LYS A 99 5.70 -17.54 5.09
CA LYS A 99 6.04 -18.85 4.47
C LYS A 99 4.88 -19.49 3.72
N ARG A 100 3.69 -18.90 3.80
CA ARG A 100 2.44 -19.47 3.28
C ARG A 100 1.57 -18.34 2.77
N PHE A 101 0.80 -18.65 1.74
CA PHE A 101 -0.31 -17.83 1.28
C PHE A 101 -1.62 -18.49 1.66
N THR A 102 -2.67 -17.69 1.79
CA THR A 102 -4.04 -18.21 1.83
C THR A 102 -4.54 -18.49 0.42
N ARG A 103 -5.62 -19.27 0.26
CA ARG A 103 -6.19 -19.53 -1.08
C ARG A 103 -6.58 -18.23 -1.79
N LYS A 104 -7.24 -17.31 -1.06
CA LYS A 104 -7.60 -15.98 -1.58
C LYS A 104 -6.37 -15.18 -2.05
N GLN A 105 -5.25 -15.28 -1.34
CA GLN A 105 -3.98 -14.68 -1.78
C GLN A 105 -3.45 -15.34 -3.05
N GLY A 106 -3.47 -16.67 -3.15
CA GLY A 106 -3.06 -17.39 -4.36
C GLY A 106 -3.86 -16.98 -5.59
N GLU A 107 -5.19 -16.89 -5.46
CA GLU A 107 -6.09 -16.47 -6.54
C GLU A 107 -5.78 -15.04 -7.02
N TRP A 108 -5.63 -14.09 -6.10
CA TRP A 108 -5.30 -12.70 -6.45
C TRP A 108 -3.90 -12.57 -7.07
N ILE A 109 -2.91 -13.30 -6.54
CA ILE A 109 -1.56 -13.33 -7.11
C ILE A 109 -1.59 -13.87 -8.54
N ALA A 110 -2.26 -15.00 -8.78
CA ALA A 110 -2.36 -15.57 -10.12
C ALA A 110 -3.09 -14.62 -11.09
N LYS A 111 -4.17 -13.98 -10.65
CA LYS A 111 -4.90 -12.99 -11.45
C LYS A 111 -4.01 -11.81 -11.85
N LEU A 112 -3.30 -11.21 -10.89
CA LEU A 112 -2.42 -10.06 -11.15
C LEU A 112 -1.23 -10.43 -12.05
N SER A 113 -0.60 -11.58 -11.82
CA SER A 113 0.50 -12.07 -12.67
C SER A 113 0.05 -12.39 -14.10
N ARG A 114 -1.24 -12.68 -14.35
CA ARG A 114 -1.80 -12.82 -15.71
C ARG A 114 -2.07 -11.47 -16.36
N ILE A 115 -2.54 -10.48 -15.59
CA ILE A 115 -2.82 -9.13 -16.10
C ILE A 115 -1.53 -8.48 -16.61
N ASP A 116 -0.46 -8.58 -15.84
CA ASP A 116 0.86 -8.09 -16.25
C ASP A 116 1.97 -9.02 -15.74
N PRO A 117 2.48 -9.91 -16.62
CA PRO A 117 3.56 -10.85 -16.28
C PRO A 117 4.90 -10.18 -15.94
N ASN A 118 5.07 -8.89 -16.23
CA ASN A 118 6.31 -8.16 -15.97
C ASN A 118 6.34 -7.50 -14.59
N LEU A 119 5.24 -7.58 -13.83
CA LEU A 119 5.19 -7.03 -12.48
C LEU A 119 6.21 -7.75 -11.58
N PRO A 120 6.98 -7.00 -10.77
CA PRO A 120 7.87 -7.61 -9.78
C PRO A 120 7.08 -8.47 -8.80
N ALA A 121 7.59 -9.67 -8.52
CA ALA A 121 6.93 -10.63 -7.62
C ALA A 121 6.52 -10.04 -6.26
N TRP A 122 7.39 -9.26 -5.62
CA TRP A 122 7.06 -8.57 -4.36
C TRP A 122 5.88 -7.61 -4.49
N TYR A 123 5.79 -6.94 -5.64
CA TYR A 123 4.77 -5.95 -5.89
C TYR A 123 3.41 -6.59 -6.23
N VAL A 124 3.42 -7.74 -6.92
CA VAL A 124 2.23 -8.60 -7.07
C VAL A 124 1.68 -8.99 -5.70
N TYR A 125 2.55 -9.38 -4.76
CA TYR A 125 2.12 -9.70 -3.39
C TYR A 125 1.52 -8.50 -2.65
N ASP A 126 2.15 -7.33 -2.74
CA ASP A 126 1.64 -6.08 -2.15
C ASP A 126 0.26 -5.70 -2.70
N LEU A 127 0.10 -5.73 -4.03
CA LEU A 127 -1.17 -5.48 -4.72
C LEU A 127 -2.24 -6.50 -4.32
N ALA A 128 -1.92 -7.79 -4.30
CA ALA A 128 -2.86 -8.83 -3.87
C ALA A 128 -3.38 -8.55 -2.44
N LYS A 129 -2.48 -8.21 -1.51
CA LYS A 129 -2.85 -7.83 -0.14
C LYS A 129 -3.73 -6.58 -0.10
N ALA A 130 -3.49 -5.63 -1.00
CA ALA A 130 -4.26 -4.42 -1.15
C ALA A 130 -5.70 -4.70 -1.64
N TYR A 131 -5.86 -5.48 -2.71
CA TYR A 131 -7.17 -5.90 -3.22
C TYR A 131 -7.98 -6.63 -2.15
N ILE A 132 -7.37 -7.60 -1.47
CA ILE A 132 -8.02 -8.36 -0.39
C ILE A 132 -8.51 -7.44 0.73
N ALA A 133 -7.67 -6.50 1.15
CA ALA A 133 -8.04 -5.55 2.21
C ALA A 133 -9.21 -4.63 1.79
N HIS A 134 -9.28 -4.23 0.51
CA HIS A 134 -10.40 -3.44 -0.02
C HIS A 134 -11.69 -4.26 -0.07
N GLU A 135 -11.63 -5.48 -0.63
CA GLU A 135 -12.77 -6.39 -0.69
C GLU A 135 -13.35 -6.67 0.70
N ASP A 136 -12.48 -6.97 1.67
CA ASP A 136 -12.94 -7.32 3.01
C ASP A 136 -13.51 -6.12 3.79
N GLN A 137 -13.19 -4.90 3.38
CA GLN A 137 -13.77 -3.67 3.92
C GLN A 137 -15.05 -3.26 3.20
N GLY A 138 -15.47 -4.00 2.15
CA GLY A 138 -16.54 -3.59 1.25
C GLY A 138 -16.22 -2.27 0.53
N ALA A 139 -14.94 -1.92 0.43
CA ALA A 139 -14.47 -0.73 -0.24
C ALA A 139 -14.32 -1.01 -1.75
N ASP A 140 -14.51 0.02 -2.55
CA ASP A 140 -14.30 -0.07 -3.99
C ASP A 140 -12.83 -0.39 -4.31
N SER A 141 -12.60 -1.38 -5.17
CA SER A 141 -11.28 -1.75 -5.69
C SER A 141 -10.82 -0.85 -6.84
N LEU A 142 -11.67 0.05 -7.35
CA LEU A 142 -11.33 0.97 -8.45
C LEU A 142 -10.05 1.76 -8.17
N VAL A 143 -9.80 2.11 -6.92
CA VAL A 143 -8.57 2.82 -6.55
C VAL A 143 -7.30 1.98 -6.78
N VAL A 144 -7.39 0.66 -6.57
CA VAL A 144 -6.30 -0.28 -6.88
C VAL A 144 -6.20 -0.49 -8.40
N ASP A 145 -7.34 -0.54 -9.10
CA ASP A 145 -7.40 -0.69 -10.56
C ASP A 145 -6.80 0.53 -11.27
N HIS A 146 -7.14 1.75 -10.84
CA HIS A 146 -6.53 2.97 -11.32
C HIS A 146 -5.02 2.92 -11.13
N TYR A 147 -4.58 2.51 -9.93
CA TYR A 147 -3.17 2.39 -9.64
C TYR A 147 -2.46 1.41 -10.58
N LEU A 148 -3.03 0.21 -10.79
CA LEU A 148 -2.53 -0.80 -11.73
C LEU A 148 -2.54 -0.31 -13.20
N ALA A 149 -3.46 0.58 -13.56
CA ALA A 149 -3.57 1.09 -14.93
C ALA A 149 -2.46 2.08 -15.30
N PHE A 150 -1.98 2.89 -14.35
CA PHE A 150 -0.97 3.92 -14.61
C PHE A 150 0.47 3.43 -14.48
N ASP A 151 0.75 2.43 -13.65
CA ASP A 151 2.12 2.05 -13.31
C ASP A 151 2.42 0.56 -13.56
N LYS A 152 2.99 0.28 -14.73
CA LYS A 152 3.39 -1.07 -15.15
C LYS A 152 4.88 -1.37 -14.93
N SER A 153 5.68 -0.35 -14.58
CA SER A 153 7.14 -0.49 -14.49
C SER A 153 7.60 -0.22 -13.06
N ARG A 154 8.22 -1.22 -12.42
CA ARG A 154 8.94 -1.19 -11.12
C ARG A 154 8.89 0.17 -10.35
N PRO A 155 8.44 0.18 -9.08
CA PRO A 155 8.41 1.37 -8.22
C PRO A 155 9.80 1.66 -7.62
N SER A 156 10.89 1.57 -8.39
CA SER A 156 12.23 1.82 -7.81
C SER A 156 12.47 3.29 -7.50
N LYS A 157 11.67 4.19 -8.07
CA LYS A 157 11.44 5.54 -7.55
C LYS A 157 10.01 5.90 -7.92
N TRP A 158 9.18 6.13 -6.92
CA TRP A 158 8.01 6.97 -7.04
C TRP A 158 8.52 8.36 -7.44
N THR A 159 8.80 8.53 -8.72
CA THR A 159 9.33 9.79 -9.21
C THR A 159 8.21 10.77 -9.08
N GLU A 160 8.42 11.76 -8.21
CA GLU A 160 7.66 12.99 -8.22
C GLU A 160 7.37 13.39 -9.67
N GLY A 161 6.10 13.50 -10.04
CA GLY A 161 5.65 13.74 -11.40
C GLY A 161 5.33 12.49 -12.24
N SER A 162 5.11 11.32 -11.64
CA SER A 162 4.58 10.16 -12.37
C SER A 162 3.18 10.47 -12.95
N PRO A 163 2.76 9.84 -14.07
CA PRO A 163 1.42 10.05 -14.63
C PRO A 163 0.31 9.77 -13.61
N TYR A 164 0.50 8.80 -12.73
CA TYR A 164 -0.41 8.51 -11.63
C TYR A 164 -0.49 9.66 -10.62
N GLU A 165 0.65 10.18 -10.16
CA GLU A 165 0.67 11.29 -9.21
C GLU A 165 0.05 12.55 -9.81
N GLN A 166 0.31 12.82 -11.09
CA GLN A 166 -0.35 13.90 -11.82
C GLN A 166 -1.86 13.70 -11.88
N ALA A 167 -2.34 12.49 -12.17
CA ALA A 167 -3.77 12.19 -12.19
C ALA A 167 -4.44 12.39 -10.82
N VAL A 168 -3.75 12.00 -9.73
CA VAL A 168 -4.22 12.26 -8.36
C VAL A 168 -4.17 13.74 -8.01
N HIS A 169 -3.08 14.45 -8.37
CA HIS A 169 -2.92 15.89 -8.16
C HIS A 169 -4.02 16.69 -8.86
N ASN A 170 -4.33 16.33 -10.10
CA ASN A 170 -5.39 16.92 -10.90
C ASN A 170 -6.80 16.46 -10.49
N LYS A 171 -6.91 15.59 -9.48
CA LYS A 171 -8.17 15.00 -8.98
C LYS A 171 -8.97 14.24 -10.04
N TRP A 172 -8.30 13.66 -11.03
CA TRP A 172 -8.93 12.78 -12.01
C TRP A 172 -9.26 11.40 -11.43
N ILE A 173 -8.45 10.96 -10.46
CA ILE A 173 -8.64 9.72 -9.72
C ILE A 173 -8.41 9.97 -8.23
N GLU A 174 -9.01 9.11 -7.40
CA GLU A 174 -8.64 9.06 -5.98
C GLU A 174 -7.25 8.47 -5.83
N GLY A 175 -6.46 9.05 -4.92
CA GLY A 175 -5.18 8.48 -4.56
C GLY A 175 -5.36 7.17 -3.80
N PHE A 176 -4.72 6.12 -4.29
CA PHE A 176 -4.51 4.88 -3.58
C PHE A 176 -3.72 5.11 -2.29
N TRP A 177 -4.47 5.37 -1.22
CA TRP A 177 -4.00 5.70 0.12
C TRP A 177 -3.12 4.63 0.75
N ILE A 178 -3.15 3.43 0.17
CA ILE A 178 -2.34 2.30 0.59
C ILE A 178 -0.87 2.46 0.15
N LEU A 179 -0.57 3.27 -0.87
CA LEU A 179 0.81 3.52 -1.34
C LEU A 179 1.21 5.01 -1.45
N HIS A 180 0.27 5.96 -1.35
CA HIS A 180 0.53 7.41 -1.47
C HIS A 180 -0.36 8.22 -0.50
N MET A 181 0.01 9.33 0.16
CA MET A 181 0.70 10.53 -0.33
C MET A 181 1.14 11.43 0.84
N ARG A 182 2.37 11.97 0.73
CA ARG A 182 2.77 13.39 0.57
C ARG A 182 4.17 13.61 1.17
N PRO A 183 5.23 13.81 0.37
CA PRO A 183 6.41 14.52 0.86
C PRO A 183 5.99 15.96 1.15
N GLY A 184 6.49 16.55 2.24
CA GLY A 184 6.03 17.84 2.76
C GLY A 184 5.71 18.92 1.71
N GLY A 185 4.57 19.60 1.89
CA GLY A 185 4.14 20.67 0.99
C GLY A 185 3.10 21.57 1.66
N GLY A 186 3.51 22.29 2.69
CA GLY A 186 2.77 23.49 3.07
C GLY A 186 2.88 24.51 1.95
N THR A 187 1.86 24.60 1.11
CA THR A 187 1.56 25.80 0.32
C THR A 187 0.07 25.80 0.07
N SER A 188 -0.61 26.70 0.77
CA SER A 188 -1.82 27.34 0.28
C SER A 188 -1.43 28.06 -1.02
N LEU A 189 -1.56 27.40 -2.16
CA LEU A 189 -1.70 28.10 -3.43
C LEU A 189 -3.20 28.37 -3.60
N GLY A 190 -3.52 29.66 -3.73
CA GLY A 190 -4.87 30.18 -3.87
C GLY A 190 -5.59 29.64 -5.10
N PRO A 191 -6.84 30.07 -5.33
CA PRO A 191 -7.65 29.57 -6.44
C PRO A 191 -6.90 29.77 -7.76
N VAL A 192 -6.67 28.65 -8.46
CA VAL A 192 -6.25 28.64 -9.86
C VAL A 192 -7.45 29.14 -10.65
N ASN A 193 -7.41 30.39 -11.11
CA ASN A 193 -8.38 30.87 -12.10
C ASN A 193 -8.22 30.03 -13.37
N PRO A 194 -9.32 29.59 -13.99
CA PRO A 194 -9.26 28.93 -15.28
C PRO A 194 -8.69 29.88 -16.34
N PRO A 195 -8.03 29.35 -17.40
CA PRO A 195 -7.51 30.17 -18.47
C PRO A 195 -8.65 30.94 -19.14
N GLU A 196 -8.45 32.25 -19.29
CA GLU A 196 -9.33 33.10 -20.08
C GLU A 196 -9.38 32.53 -21.50
N GLU A 197 -10.57 32.11 -21.92
CA GLU A 197 -10.85 31.85 -23.32
C GLU A 197 -10.59 33.16 -24.07
N THR A 198 -9.50 33.21 -24.83
CA THR A 198 -9.29 34.23 -25.85
C THR A 198 -10.38 34.04 -26.90
N SER A 199 -11.49 34.76 -26.71
CA SER A 199 -12.48 34.99 -27.74
C SER A 199 -11.83 35.87 -28.81
N ASN A 200 -11.45 35.25 -29.92
CA ASN A 200 -11.19 35.96 -31.17
C ASN A 200 -12.53 36.41 -31.74
N GLY A 201 -12.78 37.72 -31.66
CA GLY A 201 -13.79 38.45 -32.42
C GLY A 201 -13.16 39.73 -32.96
#